data_AF-A0A923WQZ7-F1
#
_entry.id   AF-A0A923WQZ7-F1
#
_cell.length_a   1.000
_cell.length_b   1.000
_cell.length_c   1.000
_cell.angle_alpha   90.00
_cell.angle_beta   90.00
_cell.angle_gamma   90.00
#
_symmetry.space_group_name_H-M   'P 1'
#
loop_
_entity.id
_entity.type
_entity.pdbx_description
1 polymer ?
#
loop_
_entity_poly.entity_id
_entity_poly.type
_entity_poly.pdbx_seq_one_letter_code
_entity_poly.pdbx_strand_id
1 'polypeptide(L)'
;MFALAAAHVAAQEKVPSPTVPPGAEKAPKTKVLEVGAKLLQNTSPVAGFDIYLVGFHPMKAHPEQQVEAHHYCHQRNEDFAQCVLFDGNTTTANLHGLEYIISEKLFDSLPQGEKKYWHP
;
A
#
# COMPACT_ATOMS: atom_id res chain seq x y z
N MET A 1 -30.27 30.91 7.84
CA MET A 1 -28.85 30.94 7.43
C MET A 1 -28.19 29.69 7.98
N PHE A 2 -28.04 28.64 7.16
CA PHE A 2 -27.26 27.46 7.53
C PHE A 2 -25.83 27.69 7.05
N ALA A 3 -24.88 27.76 7.99
CA ALA A 3 -23.47 27.83 7.67
C ALA A 3 -23.00 26.43 7.24
N LEU A 4 -22.61 26.31 5.98
CA LEU A 4 -21.86 25.15 5.48
C LEU A 4 -20.45 25.26 6.07
N ALA A 5 -20.13 24.44 7.08
CA ALA A 5 -18.75 24.27 7.50
C ALA A 5 -18.03 23.46 6.41
N ALA A 6 -17.26 24.12 5.57
CA ALA A 6 -16.34 23.45 4.65
C ALA A 6 -15.22 22.81 5.49
N ALA A 7 -15.37 21.52 5.79
CA ALA A 7 -14.28 20.71 6.31
C ALA A 7 -13.13 20.78 5.29
N HIS A 8 -12.06 21.45 5.67
CA HIS A 8 -10.83 21.45 4.89
C HIS A 8 -10.28 20.02 4.95
N VAL A 9 -10.46 19.26 3.87
CA VAL A 9 -9.66 18.06 3.63
C VAL A 9 -8.24 18.56 3.46
N ALA A 10 -7.41 18.44 4.50
CA ALA A 10 -5.99 18.67 4.37
C ALA A 10 -5.47 17.69 3.31
N ALA A 11 -4.79 18.21 2.29
CA ALA A 11 -4.12 17.38 1.32
C ALA A 11 -3.11 16.49 2.05
N GLN A 12 -3.05 15.23 1.67
CA GLN A 12 -2.09 14.27 2.20
C GLN A 12 -0.66 14.81 2.03
N GLU A 13 0.09 14.91 3.13
CA GLU A 13 1.49 15.32 3.10
C GLU A 13 2.33 14.29 2.34
N LYS A 14 3.27 14.77 1.52
CA LYS A 14 4.13 13.88 0.73
C LYS A 14 5.28 13.36 1.59
N VAL A 15 5.35 12.04 1.73
CA VAL A 15 6.42 11.33 2.42
C VAL A 15 7.26 10.59 1.38
N PRO A 16 8.52 11.01 1.11
CA PRO A 16 9.38 10.32 0.16
C PRO A 16 9.89 9.00 0.73
N SER A 17 10.32 8.08 -0.14
CA SER A 17 11.02 6.89 0.33
C SER A 17 12.28 7.25 1.11
N PRO A 18 12.53 6.61 2.27
CA PRO A 18 13.77 6.79 3.03
C PRO A 18 14.97 6.07 2.41
N THR A 19 14.76 5.21 1.40
CA THR A 19 15.81 4.36 0.84
C THR A 19 15.85 4.38 -0.68
N VAL A 20 17.03 4.08 -1.24
CA VAL A 20 17.23 3.88 -2.67
C VAL A 20 17.61 2.43 -2.89
N PRO A 21 16.91 1.67 -3.76
CA PRO A 21 17.28 0.30 -4.06
C PRO A 21 18.69 0.22 -4.65
N PRO A 22 19.51 -0.77 -4.26
CA PRO A 22 20.86 -0.94 -4.81
C PRO A 22 20.81 -1.33 -6.29
N GLY A 23 21.79 -0.86 -7.07
CA GLY A 23 21.92 -1.20 -8.50
C GLY A 23 22.52 -0.07 -9.33
N ALA A 24 22.74 -0.34 -10.61
CA ALA A 24 23.12 0.69 -11.57
C ALA A 24 21.90 1.46 -12.09
N GLU A 25 22.12 2.69 -12.54
CA GLU A 25 21.11 3.50 -13.20
C GLU A 25 20.50 2.81 -14.44
N LYS A 26 19.23 3.11 -14.72
CA LYS A 26 18.55 2.55 -15.91
C LYS A 26 19.27 2.98 -17.19
N ALA A 27 19.72 1.99 -17.97
CA ALA A 27 20.26 2.22 -19.31
C ALA A 27 19.21 2.88 -20.23
N PRO A 28 19.63 3.62 -21.29
CA PRO A 28 18.70 4.27 -22.22
C PRO A 28 17.68 3.32 -22.84
N LYS A 29 18.11 2.09 -23.17
CA LYS A 29 17.23 1.04 -23.70
C LYS A 29 16.07 0.72 -22.76
N THR A 30 16.34 0.59 -21.45
CA THR A 30 15.31 0.30 -20.45
C THR A 30 14.28 1.42 -20.37
N LYS A 31 14.72 2.68 -20.40
CA LYS A 31 13.82 3.84 -20.39
C LYS A 31 12.89 3.85 -21.62
N VAL A 32 13.41 3.52 -22.80
CA VAL A 32 12.61 3.42 -24.03
C VAL A 32 11.57 2.30 -23.93
N LEU A 33 11.94 1.13 -23.41
CA LEU A 33 10.99 0.02 -23.21
C LEU A 33 9.89 0.37 -22.21
N GLU A 34 10.21 1.08 -21.12
CA GLU A 34 9.22 1.55 -20.14
C GLU A 34 8.22 2.53 -20.75
N VAL A 35 8.67 3.43 -21.64
CA VAL A 35 7.76 4.32 -22.37
C VAL A 35 6.82 3.52 -23.27
N GLY A 36 7.34 2.53 -24.01
CA GLY A 36 6.52 1.64 -24.83
C GLY A 36 5.46 0.89 -24.01
N ALA A 37 5.84 0.36 -22.84
CA ALA A 37 4.92 -0.29 -21.92
C ALA A 37 3.80 0.66 -21.47
N LYS A 38 4.14 1.89 -21.06
CA LYS A 38 3.14 2.91 -20.66
C LYS A 38 2.15 3.27 -21.78
N LEU A 39 2.58 3.23 -23.03
CA LEU A 39 1.72 3.57 -24.18
C LEU A 39 0.84 2.40 -24.62
N LEU A 40 1.32 1.16 -24.48
CA LEU A 40 0.69 -0.02 -25.07
C LEU A 40 -0.07 -0.88 -24.07
N GLN A 41 0.24 -0.80 -22.77
CA GLN A 41 -0.34 -1.66 -21.73
C GLN A 41 -1.38 -0.91 -20.91
N ASN A 42 -2.50 -1.58 -20.64
CA ASN A 42 -3.43 -1.15 -19.60
C ASN A 42 -2.94 -1.65 -18.23
N THR A 43 -3.01 -0.79 -17.21
CA THR A 43 -2.59 -1.09 -15.83
C THR A 43 -3.75 -1.45 -14.91
N SER A 44 -5.00 -1.53 -15.39
CA SER A 44 -6.07 -2.21 -14.64
C SER A 44 -5.62 -3.64 -14.35
N PRO A 45 -5.47 -4.07 -13.07
CA PRO A 45 -6.34 -3.78 -11.91
C PRO A 45 -5.81 -2.76 -10.88
N VAL A 46 -4.64 -2.16 -11.09
CA VAL A 46 -3.97 -1.28 -10.10
C VAL A 46 -4.82 -0.03 -9.79
N ALA A 47 -5.61 0.42 -10.75
CA ALA A 47 -6.52 1.55 -10.59
C ALA A 47 -7.66 1.35 -9.57
N GLY A 48 -7.85 0.14 -9.00
CA GLY A 48 -8.87 -0.10 -7.95
C GLY A 48 -8.35 0.01 -6.51
N PHE A 49 -7.08 0.39 -6.31
CA PHE A 49 -6.49 0.57 -4.99
C PHE A 49 -6.66 2.02 -4.51
N ASP A 50 -7.92 2.42 -4.28
CA ASP A 50 -8.32 3.81 -4.06
C ASP A 50 -8.39 4.23 -2.57
N ILE A 51 -8.14 3.31 -1.65
CA ILE A 51 -8.13 3.59 -0.21
C ILE A 51 -6.68 3.81 0.22
N TYR A 52 -6.39 4.95 0.83
CA TYR A 52 -5.08 5.24 1.43
C TYR A 52 -5.18 5.28 2.96
N LEU A 53 -4.27 4.57 3.61
CA LEU A 53 -4.08 4.64 5.07
C LEU A 53 -2.59 4.52 5.42
N VAL A 54 -2.20 5.13 6.53
CA VAL A 54 -0.81 5.10 7.02
C VAL A 54 -0.79 4.59 8.45
N GLY A 55 0.18 3.74 8.76
CA GLY A 55 0.34 3.17 10.09
C GLY A 55 1.76 2.70 10.33
N PHE A 56 2.09 2.44 11.59
CA PHE A 56 3.35 1.84 11.97
C PHE A 56 3.22 0.32 12.03
N HIS A 57 4.19 -0.38 11.45
CA HIS A 57 4.32 -1.83 11.42
C HIS A 57 5.50 -2.25 12.32
N PRO A 58 5.26 -2.67 13.57
CA PRO A 58 6.30 -3.23 14.43
C PRO A 58 6.77 -4.59 13.90
N MET A 59 8.07 -4.83 13.87
CA MET A 59 8.60 -6.14 13.51
C MET A 59 8.25 -7.18 14.58
N LYS A 60 7.72 -8.34 14.17
CA LYS A 60 7.25 -9.39 15.10
C LYS A 60 8.27 -9.79 16.17
N ALA A 61 9.54 -9.91 15.80
CA ALA A 61 10.62 -10.30 16.72
C ALA A 61 11.28 -9.10 17.42
N HIS A 62 11.09 -7.88 16.91
CA HIS A 62 11.75 -6.65 17.33
C HIS A 62 10.75 -5.47 17.31
N PRO A 63 9.76 -5.42 18.21
CA PRO A 63 8.67 -4.43 18.14
C PRO A 63 9.13 -2.97 18.25
N GLU A 64 10.32 -2.73 18.81
CA GLU A 64 10.98 -1.43 18.83
C GLU A 64 11.36 -0.94 17.43
N GLN A 65 11.53 -1.85 16.48
CA GLN A 65 11.74 -1.56 15.07
C GLN A 65 10.38 -1.42 14.39
N GLN A 66 10.00 -0.17 14.12
CA GLN A 66 8.74 0.18 13.47
C GLN A 66 9.03 0.72 12.07
N VAL A 67 8.24 0.28 11.09
CA VAL A 67 8.25 0.83 9.74
C VAL A 67 6.97 1.62 9.53
N GLU A 68 7.08 2.86 9.05
CA GLU A 68 5.92 3.59 8.54
C GLU A 68 5.50 2.95 7.21
N ALA A 69 4.29 2.39 7.18
CA ALA A 69 3.75 1.71 6.02
C ALA A 69 2.61 2.53 5.42
N HIS A 70 2.77 2.88 4.15
CA HIS A 70 1.79 3.59 3.35
C HIS A 70 1.00 2.58 2.54
N HIS A 71 -0.27 2.36 2.91
CA HIS A 71 -1.11 1.34 2.32
C HIS A 71 -1.99 1.95 1.25
N TYR A 72 -2.00 1.30 0.10
CA TYR A 72 -2.95 1.55 -0.98
C TYR A 72 -3.78 0.29 -1.11
N CYS A 73 -5.07 0.38 -0.82
CA CYS A 73 -5.94 -0.76 -0.61
C CYS A 73 -7.12 -0.78 -1.58
N HIS A 74 -7.49 -1.98 -1.99
CA HIS A 74 -8.71 -2.30 -2.71
C HIS A 74 -9.62 -3.11 -1.78
N GLN A 75 -10.74 -2.53 -1.34
CA GLN A 75 -11.78 -3.26 -0.63
C GLN A 75 -12.50 -4.20 -1.61
N ARG A 76 -12.30 -5.52 -1.47
CA ARG A 76 -12.86 -6.50 -2.41
C ARG A 76 -14.31 -6.84 -2.10
N ASN A 77 -14.67 -6.83 -0.82
CA ASN A 77 -16.03 -6.97 -0.29
C ASN A 77 -16.01 -6.48 1.18
N GLU A 78 -17.13 -6.53 1.90
CA GLU A 78 -17.22 -6.08 3.30
C GLU A 78 -16.22 -6.73 4.27
N ASP A 79 -15.77 -7.95 3.98
CA ASP A 79 -14.95 -8.77 4.88
C ASP A 79 -13.48 -8.91 4.42
N PHE A 80 -13.08 -8.33 3.28
CA PHE A 80 -11.76 -8.55 2.69
C PHE A 80 -11.21 -7.33 1.94
N ALA A 81 -10.02 -6.88 2.34
CA ALA A 81 -9.23 -5.88 1.65
C ALA A 81 -7.85 -6.42 1.24
N GLN A 82 -7.35 -5.93 0.11
CA GLN A 82 -6.01 -6.22 -0.39
C GLN A 82 -5.23 -4.92 -0.48
N CYS A 83 -4.04 -4.87 0.09
CA CYS A 83 -3.24 -3.66 0.14
C CYS A 83 -1.84 -3.89 -0.44
N VAL A 84 -1.34 -2.85 -1.12
CA VAL A 84 0.04 -2.71 -1.55
C VAL A 84 0.69 -1.67 -0.66
N LEU A 85 1.78 -2.04 0.02
CA LEU A 85 2.42 -1.23 1.03
C LEU A 85 3.70 -0.64 0.49
N PHE A 86 3.88 0.67 0.67
CA PHE A 86 5.07 1.41 0.28
C PHE A 86 5.76 2.04 1.50
N ASP A 87 7.05 2.32 1.35
CA ASP A 87 7.87 3.03 2.35
C ASP A 87 7.76 4.57 2.26
N GLY A 88 6.80 5.06 1.49
CA GLY A 88 6.47 6.46 1.26
C GLY A 88 5.18 6.57 0.45
N ASN A 89 4.73 7.79 0.14
CA ASN A 89 3.52 8.03 -0.66
C ASN A 89 3.78 8.85 -1.94
N THR A 90 5.05 8.98 -2.34
CA THR A 90 5.44 9.62 -3.60
C THR A 90 5.52 8.60 -4.75
N THR A 91 5.61 9.10 -5.98
CA THR A 91 5.74 8.26 -7.19
C THR A 91 7.05 7.49 -7.28
N THR A 92 8.00 7.73 -6.37
CA THR A 92 9.28 7.04 -6.27
C THR A 92 9.37 6.18 -5.01
N ALA A 93 8.27 6.00 -4.28
CA ALA A 93 8.23 5.13 -3.11
C ALA A 93 8.53 3.68 -3.49
N ASN A 94 9.26 2.97 -2.64
CA ASN A 94 9.58 1.57 -2.89
C ASN A 94 8.45 0.69 -2.36
N LEU A 95 8.13 -0.35 -3.12
CA LEU A 95 7.24 -1.41 -2.65
C LEU A 95 7.89 -2.10 -1.44
N HIS A 96 7.20 -2.08 -0.32
CA HIS A 96 7.67 -2.65 0.94
C HIS A 96 6.98 -3.99 1.24
N GLY A 97 5.69 -4.13 0.90
CA GLY A 97 4.94 -5.34 1.23
C GLY A 97 3.57 -5.45 0.59
N LEU A 98 2.90 -6.55 0.91
CA LEU A 98 1.49 -6.81 0.58
C LEU A 98 0.78 -7.19 1.87
N GLU A 99 -0.46 -6.74 2.02
CA GLU A 99 -1.28 -7.06 3.18
C GLU A 99 -2.67 -7.50 2.74
N TYR A 100 -3.18 -8.51 3.43
CA TYR A 100 -4.55 -8.98 3.33
C TYR A 100 -5.21 -8.72 4.66
N ILE A 101 -6.29 -7.96 4.64
CA ILE A 101 -7.05 -7.62 5.84
C ILE A 101 -8.39 -8.33 5.72
N ILE A 102 -8.74 -9.11 6.73
CA ILE A 102 -10.03 -9.79 6.83
C ILE A 102 -10.77 -9.38 8.10
N SER A 103 -12.09 -9.46 8.08
CA SER A 103 -12.89 -9.25 9.29
C SER A 103 -12.66 -10.37 10.31
N GLU A 104 -12.89 -10.08 11.59
CA GLU A 104 -12.87 -11.06 12.68
C GLU A 104 -13.77 -12.26 12.37
N LYS A 105 -14.98 -12.00 11.85
CA LYS A 105 -15.92 -13.03 11.39
C LYS A 105 -15.30 -13.98 10.37
N LEU A 106 -14.59 -13.44 9.38
CA LEU A 106 -13.93 -14.25 8.36
C LEU A 106 -12.73 -15.01 8.97
N PHE A 107 -11.93 -14.35 9.82
CA PHE A 107 -10.83 -14.96 10.55
C PHE A 107 -11.30 -16.15 11.39
N ASP A 108 -12.43 -16.03 12.09
CA ASP A 108 -12.96 -17.09 12.95
C ASP A 108 -13.36 -18.34 12.18
N SER A 109 -13.79 -18.15 10.93
CA SER A 109 -14.14 -19.24 10.01
C SER A 109 -12.93 -19.97 9.40
N LEU A 110 -11.71 -19.44 9.57
CA LEU A 110 -10.51 -20.04 8.99
C LEU A 110 -10.19 -21.40 9.66
N PRO A 111 -9.62 -22.36 8.90
CA PRO A 111 -9.05 -23.57 9.49
C PRO A 111 -8.03 -23.23 10.57
N GLN A 112 -8.00 -24.01 11.67
CA GLN A 112 -7.09 -23.74 12.79
C GLN A 112 -5.61 -23.64 12.37
N GLY A 113 -5.21 -24.42 11.37
CA GLY A 113 -3.85 -24.39 10.83
C GLY A 113 -3.51 -23.12 10.06
N GLU A 114 -4.51 -22.40 9.55
CA GLU A 114 -4.35 -21.15 8.79
C GLU A 114 -4.19 -19.95 9.72
N LYS A 115 -4.95 -19.89 10.82
CA LYS A 115 -4.97 -18.77 11.77
C LYS A 115 -3.58 -18.32 12.27
N LYS A 116 -2.60 -19.23 12.29
CA LYS A 116 -1.21 -18.94 12.72
C LYS A 116 -0.42 -18.03 11.77
N TYR A 117 -0.90 -17.85 10.53
CA TYR A 117 -0.26 -16.99 9.53
C TYR A 117 -0.79 -15.55 9.53
N TRP A 118 -1.83 -15.30 10.33
CA TRP A 118 -2.45 -13.99 10.46
C TRP A 118 -2.00 -13.33 11.76
N HIS A 119 -2.02 -12.00 11.76
CA HIS A 119 -1.81 -11.20 12.95
C HIS A 119 -2.91 -10.14 13.07
N PRO A 120 -3.22 -9.69 14.30
CA PRO A 120 -4.04 -8.50 14.52
C PRO A 120 -3.40 -7.24 13.93
#